data_AF-A0A7X7L614-F1
#
_entry.id   AF-A0A7X7L614-F1
#
_cell.length_a   1.000
_cell.length_b   1.000
_cell.length_c   1.000
_cell.angle_alpha   90.00
_cell.angle_beta   90.00
_cell.angle_gamma   90.00
#
_symmetry.space_group_name_H-M   'P 1'
#
loop_
_entity.id
_entity.type
_entity.pdbx_description
1 polymer ?
#
loop_
_entity_poly.entity_id
_entity_poly.type
_entity_poly.pdbx_seq_one_letter_code
_entity_poly.pdbx_strand_id
1 'polypeptide(L)'
;MININKSTETELKVMITKDEYNTFFSKAHNIYSQTNHYYKLNDNLCVRIRKINDRFFIQYKESNNTKELKALKDKTEYSMDISETDYIIINNNPNCLYDYLGLKNDNKIKAEYKGTLKTIRGHVTLDLKMPDMQIDLNKYNSNIDYELEWEIEKKQYKKAINILKKNNVDINNRITGVSKLKRLLESGIC
;
A
#
# COMPACT_ATOMS: atom_id res chain seq x y z
N MET A 1 -7.86 6.95 -25.08
CA MET A 1 -8.57 6.27 -23.98
C MET A 1 -7.65 6.22 -22.79
N ILE A 2 -8.15 6.59 -21.61
CA ILE A 2 -7.39 6.52 -20.36
C ILE A 2 -7.24 5.03 -20.00
N ASN A 3 -6.00 4.52 -19.91
CA ASN A 3 -5.76 3.10 -19.68
C ASN A 3 -5.56 2.84 -18.17
N ILE A 4 -6.67 2.72 -17.44
CA ILE A 4 -6.67 2.33 -16.02
C ILE A 4 -6.73 0.81 -15.94
N ASN A 5 -5.66 0.19 -15.47
CA ASN A 5 -5.64 -1.22 -15.13
C ASN A 5 -6.39 -1.45 -13.81
N LYS A 6 -7.22 -2.50 -13.76
CA LYS A 6 -7.98 -2.90 -12.58
C LYS A 6 -7.49 -4.26 -12.09
N SER A 7 -7.11 -4.35 -10.82
CA SER A 7 -6.71 -5.60 -10.17
C SER A 7 -7.52 -5.81 -8.88
N THR A 8 -7.96 -7.05 -8.63
CA THR A 8 -8.56 -7.43 -7.34
C THR A 8 -7.52 -8.17 -6.52
N GLU A 9 -7.23 -7.66 -5.33
CA GLU A 9 -6.21 -8.17 -4.43
C GLU A 9 -6.86 -8.66 -3.14
N THR A 10 -6.50 -9.87 -2.70
CA THR A 10 -6.77 -10.36 -1.35
C THR A 10 -5.45 -10.39 -0.59
N GLU A 11 -5.35 -9.62 0.49
CA GLU A 11 -4.07 -9.31 1.11
C GLU A 11 -4.15 -9.42 2.63
N LEU A 12 -3.23 -10.16 3.22
CA LEU A 12 -3.02 -10.22 4.66
C LEU A 12 -2.06 -9.10 5.07
N LYS A 13 -2.46 -8.23 6.00
CA LYS A 13 -1.63 -7.13 6.53
C LYS A 13 -1.47 -7.18 8.03
N VAL A 14 -0.22 -7.17 8.48
CA VAL A 14 0.13 -7.28 9.91
C VAL A 14 1.27 -6.32 10.23
N MET A 15 1.13 -5.53 11.29
CA MET A 15 2.24 -4.75 11.84
C MET A 15 3.20 -5.67 12.58
N ILE A 16 4.49 -5.53 12.29
CA ILE A 16 5.56 -6.33 12.90
C ILE A 16 6.54 -5.43 13.67
N THR A 17 7.34 -6.02 14.54
CA THR A 17 8.39 -5.29 15.27
C THR A 17 9.60 -5.06 14.37
N LYS A 18 10.51 -4.18 14.82
CA LYS A 18 11.80 -3.97 14.16
C LYS A 18 12.64 -5.25 14.10
N ASP A 19 12.62 -6.05 15.16
CA ASP A 19 13.43 -7.28 15.23
C ASP A 19 12.88 -8.36 14.30
N GLU A 20 11.56 -8.46 14.19
CA GLU A 20 10.88 -9.32 13.21
C GLU A 20 11.19 -8.87 11.79
N TYR A 21 11.09 -7.56 11.53
CA TYR A 21 11.49 -6.98 10.25
C TYR A 21 12.93 -7.34 9.90
N ASN A 22 13.89 -7.11 10.79
CA ASN A 22 15.30 -7.42 10.55
C ASN A 22 15.51 -8.91 10.24
N THR A 23 14.82 -9.78 10.99
CA THR A 23 14.88 -11.23 10.79
C THR A 23 14.41 -11.62 9.39
N PHE A 24 13.25 -11.13 8.95
CA PHE A 24 12.74 -11.43 7.61
C PHE A 24 13.56 -10.75 6.51
N PHE A 25 13.92 -9.48 6.71
CA PHE A 25 14.62 -8.67 5.72
C PHE A 25 16.03 -9.18 5.45
N SER A 26 16.68 -9.84 6.41
CA SER A 26 17.97 -10.54 6.20
C SER A 26 17.91 -11.63 5.11
N LYS A 27 16.71 -12.13 4.80
CA LYS A 27 16.44 -13.15 3.79
C LYS A 27 15.75 -12.57 2.56
N ALA A 28 15.60 -11.25 2.48
CA ALA A 28 14.83 -10.61 1.44
C ALA A 28 15.59 -10.59 0.11
N HIS A 29 14.84 -10.79 -0.96
CA HIS A 29 15.25 -10.59 -2.34
C HIS A 29 14.35 -9.55 -3.00
N ASN A 30 14.67 -9.16 -4.24
CA ASN A 30 13.92 -8.15 -5.00
C ASN A 30 13.65 -6.88 -4.18
N ILE A 31 14.71 -6.33 -3.56
CA ILE A 31 14.61 -5.16 -2.70
C ILE A 31 14.51 -3.90 -3.57
N TYR A 32 13.52 -3.06 -3.31
CA TYR A 32 13.36 -1.78 -3.98
C TYR A 32 12.81 -0.70 -3.05
N SER A 33 12.97 0.54 -3.49
CA SER A 33 12.38 1.70 -2.81
C SER A 33 11.15 2.18 -3.57
N GLN A 34 10.16 2.64 -2.82
CA GLN A 34 9.00 3.30 -3.37
C GLN A 34 8.65 4.56 -2.57
N THR A 35 8.13 5.57 -3.26
CA THR A 35 7.62 6.80 -2.64
C THR A 35 6.16 6.98 -3.05
N ASN A 36 5.28 7.15 -2.08
CA ASN A 36 3.85 7.37 -2.29
C ASN A 36 3.48 8.78 -1.82
N HIS A 37 2.97 9.62 -2.73
CA HIS A 37 2.39 10.92 -2.42
C HIS A 37 0.88 10.79 -2.41
N TYR A 38 0.23 11.08 -1.29
CA TYR A 38 -1.22 10.92 -1.14
C TYR A 38 -1.96 12.23 -1.33
N TYR A 39 -3.07 12.17 -2.06
CA TYR A 39 -3.95 13.29 -2.35
C TYR A 39 -5.40 12.88 -2.10
N LYS A 40 -6.18 13.73 -1.42
CA LYS A 40 -7.63 13.58 -1.28
C LYS A 40 -8.31 14.44 -2.35
N LEU A 41 -9.10 13.83 -3.22
CA LEU A 41 -9.85 14.55 -4.26
C LEU A 41 -11.28 14.87 -3.83
N ASN A 42 -11.88 14.03 -2.99
CA ASN A 42 -13.16 14.26 -2.33
C ASN A 42 -13.27 13.34 -1.10
N ASP A 43 -14.42 13.33 -0.43
CA ASP A 43 -14.61 12.53 0.80
C ASP A 43 -14.46 11.02 0.60
N ASN A 44 -14.68 10.52 -0.61
CA ASN A 44 -14.67 9.08 -0.91
C ASN A 44 -13.45 8.64 -1.73
N LEU A 45 -12.67 9.59 -2.28
CA LEU A 45 -11.57 9.28 -3.18
C LEU A 45 -10.24 9.85 -2.68
N CYS A 46 -9.37 8.93 -2.26
CA CYS A 46 -7.95 9.21 -2.05
C CYS A 46 -7.12 8.49 -3.10
N VAL A 47 -6.23 9.25 -3.73
CA VAL A 47 -5.34 8.82 -4.79
C VAL A 47 -3.91 8.92 -4.28
N ARG A 48 -3.06 8.01 -4.73
CA ARG A 48 -1.61 8.13 -4.55
C ARG A 48 -0.93 8.25 -5.89
N ILE A 49 0.11 9.06 -5.92
CA ILE A 49 1.10 9.03 -6.98
C ILE A 49 2.31 8.28 -6.43
N ARG A 50 2.66 7.19 -7.09
CA ARG A 50 3.68 6.26 -6.64
C ARG A 50 4.86 6.31 -7.60
N LYS A 51 6.06 6.46 -7.04
CA LYS A 51 7.34 6.18 -7.72
C LYS A 51 7.88 4.86 -7.21
N ILE A 52 8.20 3.92 -8.10
CA ILE A 52 8.98 2.70 -7.81
C ILE A 52 10.19 2.71 -8.75
N ASN A 53 11.40 2.87 -8.21
CA ASN A 53 12.59 3.11 -9.03
C ASN A 53 12.30 4.22 -10.07
N ASP A 54 12.40 3.93 -11.37
CA ASP A 54 12.16 4.89 -12.46
C ASP A 54 10.77 4.75 -13.11
N ARG A 55 9.82 4.10 -12.43
CA ARG A 55 8.43 3.96 -12.88
C ARG A 55 7.48 4.75 -12.00
N PHE A 56 6.47 5.35 -12.63
CA PHE A 56 5.54 6.28 -11.99
C PHE A 56 4.10 5.84 -12.26
N PHE A 57 3.26 5.96 -11.24
CA PHE A 57 1.88 5.46 -11.30
C PHE A 57 0.93 6.42 -10.59
N ILE A 58 -0.27 6.59 -11.15
CA ILE A 58 -1.44 7.10 -10.43
C ILE A 58 -2.25 5.89 -9.98
N GLN A 59 -2.59 5.82 -8.69
CA GLN A 59 -3.31 4.67 -8.14
C GLN A 59 -4.34 5.07 -7.09
N TYR A 60 -5.44 4.35 -7.02
CA TYR A 60 -6.40 4.43 -5.90
C TYR A 60 -6.97 3.06 -5.58
N LYS A 61 -7.51 2.89 -4.37
CA LYS A 61 -8.10 1.62 -3.92
C LYS A 61 -9.53 1.77 -3.47
N GLU A 62 -10.35 0.78 -3.80
CA GLU A 62 -11.70 0.60 -3.28
C GLU A 62 -11.73 -0.65 -2.38
N SER A 63 -12.40 -0.57 -1.24
CA SER A 63 -12.55 -1.70 -0.32
C SER A 63 -13.69 -2.60 -0.78
N ASN A 64 -13.43 -3.89 -0.96
CA ASN A 64 -14.42 -4.90 -1.36
C ASN A 64 -14.83 -5.82 -0.19
N ASN A 65 -14.50 -5.45 1.05
CA ASN A 65 -14.66 -6.35 2.20
C ASN A 65 -16.13 -6.78 2.37
N THR A 66 -16.38 -8.07 2.13
CA THR A 66 -17.72 -8.69 2.26
C THR A 66 -17.79 -9.66 3.44
N LYS A 67 -16.65 -10.18 3.92
CA LYS A 67 -16.52 -10.99 5.14
C LYS A 67 -15.18 -10.71 5.82
N GLU A 68 -15.19 -10.44 7.12
CA GLU A 68 -14.00 -10.10 7.88
C GLU A 68 -13.27 -11.35 8.40
N LEU A 69 -12.31 -11.86 7.62
CA LEU A 69 -11.24 -12.66 8.19
C LEU A 69 -10.19 -11.71 8.80
N LYS A 70 -9.70 -12.01 10.01
CA LYS A 70 -8.73 -11.16 10.70
C LYS A 70 -7.49 -10.93 9.84
N ALA A 71 -7.00 -9.69 9.81
CA ALA A 71 -5.87 -9.25 8.99
C ALA A 71 -6.04 -9.30 7.47
N LEU A 72 -7.02 -10.04 6.94
CA LEU A 72 -7.26 -10.18 5.51
C LEU A 72 -8.10 -9.00 5.00
N LYS A 73 -7.71 -8.43 3.86
CA LYS A 73 -8.43 -7.33 3.21
C LYS A 73 -8.62 -7.66 1.73
N ASP A 74 -9.84 -7.46 1.25
CA ASP A 74 -10.16 -7.51 -0.17
C ASP A 74 -10.25 -6.09 -0.71
N LYS A 75 -9.49 -5.80 -1.76
CA LYS A 75 -9.46 -4.47 -2.37
C LYS A 75 -9.42 -4.59 -3.88
N THR A 76 -10.00 -3.59 -4.54
CA THR A 76 -9.70 -3.31 -5.94
C THR A 76 -8.64 -2.23 -5.99
N GLU A 77 -7.53 -2.46 -6.66
CA GLU A 77 -6.56 -1.43 -7.02
C GLU A 77 -6.78 -1.01 -8.49
N TYR A 78 -6.89 0.30 -8.70
CA TYR A 78 -6.90 0.92 -10.02
C TYR A 78 -5.55 1.60 -10.21
N SER A 79 -4.87 1.33 -11.32
CA SER A 79 -3.51 1.80 -11.58
C SER A 79 -3.34 2.27 -13.01
N MET A 80 -2.63 3.38 -13.17
CA MET A 80 -2.26 3.96 -14.46
C MET A 80 -0.77 4.30 -14.44
N ASP A 81 -0.03 3.80 -15.42
CA ASP A 81 1.36 4.20 -15.65
C ASP A 81 1.39 5.62 -16.22
N ILE A 82 2.28 6.46 -15.69
CA ILE A 82 2.48 7.83 -16.16
C ILE A 82 3.96 8.07 -16.45
N SER A 83 4.26 9.11 -17.25
CA SER A 83 5.64 9.51 -17.51
C SER A 83 6.25 10.24 -16.30
N GLU A 84 7.58 10.39 -16.27
CA GLU A 84 8.26 11.24 -15.28
C GLU A 84 7.80 12.70 -15.39
N THR A 85 7.60 13.19 -16.61
CA THR A 85 7.09 14.55 -16.86
C THR A 85 5.72 14.74 -16.21
N ASP A 86 4.81 13.78 -16.39
CA ASP A 86 3.48 13.84 -15.77
C ASP A 86 3.57 13.78 -14.25
N TYR A 87 4.44 12.93 -13.71
CA TYR A 87 4.70 12.85 -12.27
C TYR A 87 5.14 14.21 -11.69
N ILE A 88 6.04 14.92 -12.38
CA ILE A 88 6.49 16.27 -11.99
C ILE A 88 5.35 17.29 -12.11
N ILE A 89 4.59 17.26 -13.20
CA ILE A 89 3.44 18.16 -13.42
C ILE A 89 2.43 18.00 -12.30
N ILE A 90 2.06 16.77 -11.97
CA ILE A 90 1.04 16.51 -10.95
C ILE A 90 1.55 16.90 -9.56
N ASN A 91 2.83 16.64 -9.23
CA ASN A 91 3.39 17.08 -7.95
C ASN A 91 3.38 18.60 -7.77
N ASN A 92 3.54 19.37 -8.87
CA ASN A 92 3.48 20.84 -8.83
C ASN A 92 2.05 21.39 -8.94
N ASN A 93 1.14 20.65 -9.56
CA ASN A 93 -0.27 21.02 -9.71
C ASN A 93 -1.20 19.81 -9.50
N PRO A 94 -1.48 19.41 -8.24
CA PRO A 94 -2.26 18.20 -7.96
C PRO A 94 -3.68 18.18 -8.52
N ASN A 95 -4.24 19.34 -8.90
CA ASN A 95 -5.57 19.42 -9.50
C ASN A 95 -5.65 18.76 -10.88
N CYS A 96 -4.54 18.55 -11.58
CA CYS A 96 -4.60 17.81 -12.85
C CYS A 96 -4.95 16.32 -12.65
N LEU A 97 -4.91 15.79 -11.42
CA LEU A 97 -5.38 14.43 -11.12
C LEU A 97 -6.83 14.18 -11.58
N TYR A 98 -7.70 15.19 -11.54
CA TYR A 98 -9.08 15.04 -12.05
C TYR A 98 -9.08 14.72 -13.54
N ASP A 99 -8.23 15.39 -14.33
CA ASP A 99 -8.13 15.18 -15.77
C ASP A 99 -7.57 13.79 -16.09
N TYR A 100 -6.50 13.37 -15.40
CA TYR A 100 -5.92 12.03 -15.56
C TYR A 100 -6.94 10.93 -15.22
N LEU A 101 -7.78 11.14 -14.21
CA LEU A 101 -8.79 10.16 -13.81
C LEU A 101 -10.09 10.26 -14.62
N GLY A 102 -10.19 11.20 -15.58
CA GLY A 102 -11.41 11.44 -16.35
C GLY A 102 -12.59 11.90 -15.49
N LEU A 103 -12.31 12.51 -14.34
CA LEU A 103 -13.32 13.00 -13.40
C LEU A 103 -13.66 14.45 -13.73
N LYS A 104 -14.94 14.78 -13.77
CA LYS A 104 -15.36 16.18 -13.85
C LYS A 104 -15.03 16.86 -12.53
N ASN A 105 -14.25 17.94 -12.57
CA ASN A 105 -14.04 18.80 -11.41
C ASN A 105 -15.17 19.83 -11.32
N ASP A 106 -16.36 19.37 -10.94
CA ASP A 106 -17.58 20.16 -11.00
C ASP A 106 -17.63 21.32 -9.97
N ASN A 107 -16.70 21.40 -9.01
CA ASN A 107 -16.87 22.24 -7.82
C ASN A 107 -15.66 23.05 -7.32
N LYS A 108 -14.64 23.34 -8.15
CA LYS A 108 -13.39 24.01 -7.69
C LYS A 108 -12.73 23.32 -6.48
N ILE A 109 -13.03 22.05 -6.25
CA ILE A 109 -12.48 21.29 -5.12
C ILE A 109 -11.01 21.07 -5.45
N LYS A 110 -10.14 21.56 -4.57
CA LYS A 110 -8.71 21.40 -4.74
C LYS A 110 -8.30 20.03 -4.24
N ALA A 111 -7.48 19.35 -5.03
CA ALA A 111 -6.77 18.16 -4.58
C ALA A 111 -5.95 18.52 -3.33
N GLU A 112 -6.28 17.87 -2.22
CA GLU A 112 -5.64 18.15 -0.94
C GLU A 112 -4.49 17.17 -0.72
N TYR A 113 -3.27 17.69 -0.65
CA TYR A 113 -2.10 16.87 -0.34
C TYR A 113 -2.13 16.40 1.11
N LYS A 114 -1.99 15.09 1.31
CA LYS A 114 -2.09 14.43 2.63
C LYS A 114 -0.75 13.98 3.19
N GLY A 115 0.31 14.01 2.39
CA GLY A 115 1.66 13.66 2.82
C GLY A 115 2.34 12.61 1.95
N THR A 116 3.58 12.32 2.30
CA THR A 116 4.44 11.35 1.60
C THR A 116 4.83 10.22 2.53
N LEU A 117 4.80 9.00 1.99
CA LEU A 117 5.30 7.81 2.65
C LEU A 117 6.34 7.14 1.76
N LYS A 118 7.54 6.97 2.31
CA LYS A 118 8.64 6.23 1.67
C LYS A 118 8.66 4.82 2.24
N THR A 119 8.80 3.82 1.37
CA THR A 119 8.91 2.42 1.79
C THR A 119 10.16 1.81 1.18
N ILE A 120 10.92 1.07 1.99
CA ILE A 120 11.86 0.06 1.51
C ILE A 120 11.11 -1.28 1.60
N ARG A 121 10.98 -1.96 0.46
CA ARG A 121 10.25 -3.21 0.36
C ARG A 121 11.20 -4.32 -0.06
N GLY A 122 11.14 -5.45 0.64
CA GLY A 122 11.79 -6.69 0.27
C GLY A 122 10.76 -7.82 0.13
N HIS A 123 11.04 -8.79 -0.74
CA HIS A 123 10.24 -9.99 -0.90
C HIS A 123 10.89 -11.13 -0.12
N VAL A 124 10.09 -11.97 0.53
CA VAL A 124 10.56 -13.08 1.35
C VAL A 124 9.75 -14.33 1.04
N THR A 125 10.44 -15.40 0.66
CA THR A 125 9.81 -16.71 0.44
C THR A 125 9.84 -17.52 1.73
N LEU A 126 8.67 -17.78 2.32
CA LEU A 126 8.55 -18.64 3.52
C LEU A 126 8.10 -20.08 3.20
N ASP A 127 7.48 -20.29 2.04
CA ASP A 127 6.99 -21.58 1.55
C ASP A 127 6.92 -21.52 0.01
N LEU A 128 7.59 -22.44 -0.69
CA LEU A 128 7.66 -22.44 -2.16
C LEU A 128 6.32 -22.69 -2.86
N LYS A 129 5.29 -23.13 -2.13
CA LYS A 129 3.92 -23.32 -2.62
C LYS A 129 3.00 -22.15 -2.23
N MET A 130 3.58 -21.02 -1.83
CA MET A 130 2.90 -19.77 -1.53
C MET A 130 3.57 -18.65 -2.31
N PRO A 131 2.85 -17.56 -2.64
CA PRO A 131 3.47 -16.37 -3.18
C PRO A 131 4.48 -15.79 -2.19
N ASP A 132 5.39 -14.95 -2.69
CA ASP A 132 6.29 -14.21 -1.82
C ASP A 132 5.52 -13.24 -0.93
N MET A 133 6.00 -13.10 0.29
CA MET A 133 5.53 -12.13 1.25
C MET A 133 6.35 -10.84 1.11
N GLN A 134 5.71 -9.70 1.27
CA GLN A 134 6.36 -8.39 1.24
C GLN A 134 6.62 -7.92 2.68
N ILE A 135 7.84 -7.44 2.92
CA ILE A 135 8.29 -6.89 4.19
C ILE A 135 8.69 -5.44 3.97
N ASP A 136 8.02 -4.55 4.68
CA ASP A 136 8.09 -3.12 4.49
C ASP A 136 8.69 -2.43 5.70
N LEU A 137 9.65 -1.55 5.44
CA LEU A 137 10.02 -0.46 6.35
C LEU A 137 9.41 0.81 5.79
N ASN A 138 8.50 1.43 6.53
CA ASN A 138 7.86 2.67 6.12
C ASN A 138 8.41 3.85 6.92
N LYS A 139 8.67 4.95 6.22
CA LYS A 139 9.04 6.25 6.80
C LYS A 139 8.06 7.30 6.31
N TYR A 140 7.45 7.99 7.25
CA TYR A 140 6.52 9.08 6.97
C TYR A 140 6.50 10.02 8.17
N ASN A 141 6.45 11.33 7.89
CA ASN A 141 6.67 12.35 8.93
C ASN A 141 7.99 12.05 9.68
N SER A 142 7.92 11.97 11.01
CA SER A 142 9.04 11.56 11.89
C SER A 142 8.92 10.11 12.38
N ASN A 143 8.00 9.33 11.82
CA ASN A 143 7.71 7.97 12.27
C ASN A 143 8.33 6.91 11.36
N ILE A 144 8.66 5.78 11.97
CA ILE A 144 9.10 4.57 11.29
C ILE A 144 8.26 3.41 11.80
N ASP A 145 7.65 2.67 10.89
CA ASP A 145 6.94 1.43 11.21
C ASP A 145 7.40 0.29 10.29
N TYR A 146 6.99 -0.92 10.66
CA TYR A 146 7.30 -2.13 9.93
C TYR A 146 6.03 -2.94 9.69
N GLU A 147 5.86 -3.43 8.47
CA GLU A 147 4.65 -4.12 8.06
C GLU A 147 4.99 -5.34 7.22
N LEU A 148 4.16 -6.36 7.38
CA LEU A 148 4.14 -7.55 6.56
C LEU A 148 2.86 -7.50 5.72
N GLU A 149 3.01 -7.64 4.41
CA GLU A 149 1.92 -7.74 3.45
C GLU A 149 2.04 -9.06 2.68
N TRP A 150 0.96 -9.83 2.57
CA TRP A 150 0.97 -11.10 1.84
C TRP A 150 -0.29 -11.23 0.97
N GLU A 151 -0.11 -11.05 -0.34
CA GLU A 151 -1.17 -11.24 -1.32
C GLU A 151 -1.40 -12.75 -1.52
N ILE A 152 -2.59 -13.23 -1.15
CA ILE A 152 -2.93 -14.66 -1.12
C ILE A 152 -4.36 -14.88 -1.60
N GLU A 153 -4.65 -16.07 -2.09
CA GLU A 153 -6.04 -16.46 -2.32
C GLU A 153 -6.74 -16.75 -0.98
N LYS A 154 -8.04 -16.46 -0.86
CA LYS A 154 -8.82 -16.71 0.38
C LYS A 154 -8.69 -18.15 0.90
N LYS A 155 -8.65 -19.15 0.01
CA LYS A 155 -8.47 -20.57 0.39
C LYS A 155 -7.12 -20.86 1.05
N GLN A 156 -6.12 -20.02 0.82
CA GLN A 156 -4.78 -20.14 1.39
C GLN A 156 -4.67 -19.54 2.80
N TYR A 157 -5.67 -18.78 3.28
CA TYR A 157 -5.63 -18.05 4.55
C TYR A 157 -5.15 -18.91 5.73
N LYS A 158 -5.76 -20.08 5.97
CA LYS A 158 -5.37 -20.97 7.08
C LYS A 158 -3.90 -21.41 6.99
N LYS A 159 -3.42 -21.69 5.78
CA LYS A 159 -2.01 -22.05 5.53
C LYS A 159 -1.09 -20.87 5.82
N ALA A 160 -1.43 -19.67 5.35
CA ALA A 160 -0.68 -18.45 5.61
C ALA A 160 -0.55 -18.17 7.12
N ILE A 161 -1.65 -18.24 7.89
CA ILE A 161 -1.61 -18.05 9.35
C ILE A 161 -0.69 -19.07 10.03
N ASN A 162 -0.75 -20.34 9.63
CA ASN A 162 0.11 -21.37 10.20
C ASN A 162 1.60 -21.12 9.89
N ILE A 163 1.93 -20.63 8.69
CA ILE A 163 3.30 -20.27 8.34
C ILE A 163 3.79 -19.10 9.18
N LEU A 164 2.98 -18.06 9.34
CA LEU A 164 3.32 -16.90 10.17
C LEU A 164 3.57 -17.30 11.63
N LYS A 165 2.69 -18.13 12.20
CA LYS A 165 2.85 -18.64 13.58
C LYS A 165 4.14 -19.43 13.75
N LYS A 166 4.50 -20.29 12.79
CA LYS A 166 5.79 -21.03 12.81
C LYS A 166 7.01 -20.10 12.72
N ASN A 167 6.83 -18.90 12.19
CA ASN A 167 7.85 -17.85 12.14
C ASN A 167 7.64 -16.80 13.24
N ASN A 168 7.02 -17.17 14.36
CA ASN A 168 6.80 -16.34 15.55
C ASN A 168 5.93 -15.09 15.35
N VAL A 169 5.15 -15.02 14.27
CA VAL A 169 4.17 -13.96 14.02
C VAL A 169 2.76 -14.50 14.29
N ASP A 170 2.26 -14.32 15.52
CA ASP A 170 0.84 -14.58 15.82
C ASP A 170 -0.01 -13.33 15.58
N ILE A 171 -0.78 -13.34 14.50
CA ILE A 171 -1.64 -12.22 14.09
C ILE A 171 -2.73 -11.88 15.11
N ASN A 172 -3.04 -12.78 16.06
CA ASN A 172 -4.11 -12.55 17.03
C ASN A 172 -3.77 -11.43 18.01
N ASN A 173 -2.49 -11.22 18.28
CA ASN A 173 -2.00 -10.25 19.27
C ASN A 173 -1.40 -9.01 18.59
N ARG A 174 -1.85 -8.68 17.38
CA ARG A 174 -1.24 -7.65 16.53
C ARG A 174 -2.25 -6.64 16.01
N ILE A 175 -1.74 -5.46 15.69
CA ILE A 175 -2.45 -4.49 14.86
C ILE A 175 -2.48 -5.05 13.43
N THR A 176 -3.67 -5.14 12.85
CA THR A 176 -3.88 -5.77 11.55
C THR A 176 -4.82 -4.93 10.69
N GLY A 177 -4.64 -4.98 9.37
CA GLY A 177 -5.56 -4.37 8.41
C GLY A 177 -5.65 -2.85 8.40
N VAL A 178 -4.81 -2.13 9.16
CA VAL A 178 -4.72 -0.66 9.14
C VAL A 178 -3.93 -0.23 7.90
N SER A 179 -4.48 0.66 7.08
CA SER A 179 -3.80 1.12 5.86
C SER A 179 -2.66 2.09 6.17
N LYS A 180 -1.61 2.06 5.35
CA LYS A 180 -0.50 3.04 5.35
C LYS A 180 -0.99 4.49 5.35
N LEU A 181 -2.00 4.83 4.54
CA LEU A 181 -2.61 6.16 4.51
C LEU A 181 -3.23 6.54 5.86
N LYS A 182 -3.98 5.62 6.49
CA LYS A 182 -4.57 5.88 7.80
C LYS A 182 -3.49 6.19 8.84
N ARG A 183 -2.40 5.40 8.85
CA ARG A 183 -1.24 5.63 9.73
C ARG A 183 -0.55 6.96 9.47
N LEU A 184 -0.38 7.34 8.20
CA LEU A 184 0.16 8.66 7.82
C LEU A 184 -0.68 9.80 8.41
N LEU A 185 -2.01 9.75 8.23
CA LEU A 185 -2.93 10.80 8.68
C LEU A 185 -3.03 10.89 10.22
N GLU A 186 -3.06 9.75 10.91
CA GLU A 186 -3.20 9.70 12.37
C GLU A 186 -1.89 10.03 13.09
N SER A 187 -0.74 9.89 12.41
CA SER A 187 0.57 10.18 13.00
C SER A 187 0.89 11.66 13.23
N GLY A 188 0.01 12.57 12.80
CA GLY A 188 0.07 14.00 13.07
C GLY A 188 -0.72 14.44 14.31
N ILE A 189 -1.36 13.51 15.02
CA ILE A 189 -2.07 13.78 16.28
C ILE A 189 -1.08 13.52 17.41
N CYS A 190 -0.43 14.59 17.87
CA CYS A 190 0.35 14.61 19.10
C CYS A 190 -0.55 15.01 20.28
#